data_AF-A0A832M7H7-F1
#
_entry.id   AF-A0A832M7H7-F1
#
_cell.length_a   1.000
_cell.length_b   1.000
_cell.length_c   1.000
_cell.angle_alpha   90.00
_cell.angle_beta   90.00
_cell.angle_gamma   90.00
#
_symmetry.space_group_name_H-M   'P 1'
#
loop_
_entity.id
_entity.type
_entity.pdbx_description
1 polymer ?
#
loop_
_entity_poly.entity_id
_entity_poly.type
_entity_poly.pdbx_seq_one_letter_code
_entity_poly.pdbx_strand_id
1 'polypeptide(L)'
;MKFSLQHICAFGLVACLGLLSACQTAPVPPEVARNLASIRNEVEKGRTATIETTARLRSLRDAKPNDLKVMYSAYDASVKSLESKALGVGLVMDFSQDRSDQYFGKWEKDIAQLAEDDTRSRAADRRAEAQASYRDIKSRVADLRVNFRAFMATLKDIHKMVGADTTPAGVKAAQPTIDAVLEREKLVLKDIDALIAAINKVQP
;
A
#
# COMPACT_ATOMS: atom_id res chain seq x y z
N MET A 1 22.35 0.05 67.43
CA MET A 1 23.80 0.37 67.25
C MET A 1 24.27 -0.43 66.03
N LYS A 2 24.61 0.23 64.89
CA LYS A 2 26.01 0.47 64.40
C LYS A 2 26.78 -0.85 64.19
N PHE A 3 27.44 -1.24 63.10
CA PHE A 3 27.91 -0.76 61.78
C PHE A 3 28.18 -2.06 60.96
N SER A 4 27.80 -2.23 59.68
CA SER A 4 28.41 -1.84 58.40
C SER A 4 29.80 -2.44 58.02
N LEU A 5 29.92 -2.69 56.69
CA LEU A 5 31.10 -2.86 55.79
C LEU A 5 31.68 -4.28 55.58
N GLN A 6 31.52 -4.89 54.37
CA GLN A 6 32.32 -4.77 53.10
C GLN A 6 33.32 -5.94 52.97
N HIS A 7 33.66 -6.60 51.84
CA HIS A 7 33.47 -6.52 50.39
C HIS A 7 33.76 -7.94 49.82
N ILE A 8 33.35 -8.25 48.57
CA ILE A 8 34.25 -8.60 47.43
C ILE A 8 33.40 -8.93 46.19
N CYS A 9 33.82 -8.30 45.09
CA CYS A 9 33.36 -8.40 43.72
C CYS A 9 33.38 -9.83 43.15
N ALA A 10 32.44 -10.12 42.23
CA ALA A 10 32.73 -10.97 41.09
C ALA A 10 31.95 -10.47 39.87
N PHE A 11 32.74 -10.05 38.89
CA PHE A 11 32.39 -9.70 37.52
C PHE A 11 31.58 -10.81 36.83
N GLY A 12 30.60 -10.41 36.03
CA GLY A 12 29.87 -11.27 35.09
C GLY A 12 29.45 -10.47 33.87
N LEU A 13 30.45 -10.08 33.08
CA LEU A 13 30.36 -9.49 31.76
C LEU A 13 29.62 -10.42 30.79
N VAL A 14 28.48 -10.00 30.24
CA VAL A 14 28.07 -10.42 28.89
C VAL A 14 27.80 -9.18 28.08
N ALA A 15 28.86 -8.73 27.41
CA ALA A 15 28.76 -7.94 26.22
C ALA A 15 28.15 -8.82 25.11
N CYS A 16 26.98 -8.44 24.62
CA CYS A 16 26.65 -8.68 23.22
C CYS A 16 26.58 -7.30 22.55
N LEU A 17 27.75 -6.82 22.16
CA LEU A 17 27.88 -5.94 21.00
C LEU A 17 27.28 -6.71 19.80
N GLY A 18 26.04 -6.39 19.50
CA GLY A 18 25.35 -6.74 18.26
C GLY A 18 24.85 -5.47 17.59
N LEU A 19 25.75 -4.50 17.36
CA LEU A 19 25.51 -3.38 16.44
C LEU A 19 25.56 -3.91 15.00
N LEU A 20 24.60 -4.77 14.67
CA LEU A 20 24.06 -4.81 13.34
C LEU A 20 22.79 -3.97 13.41
N SER A 21 22.95 -2.66 13.22
CA SER A 21 21.87 -1.79 12.77
C SER A 21 21.48 -2.21 11.35
N ALA A 22 20.92 -3.41 11.23
CA ALA A 22 19.90 -3.61 10.22
C ALA A 22 18.82 -2.59 10.56
N CYS A 23 18.50 -1.69 9.64
CA CYS A 23 17.28 -0.91 9.70
C CYS A 23 16.08 -1.87 9.70
N GLN A 24 15.83 -2.54 10.83
CA GLN A 24 14.56 -3.20 11.08
C GLN A 24 13.61 -2.06 11.37
N THR A 25 12.71 -1.81 10.43
CA THR A 25 11.58 -0.91 10.62
C THR A 25 10.87 -1.29 11.90
N ALA A 26 10.73 -0.34 12.83
CA ALA A 26 10.02 -0.58 14.07
C ALA A 26 8.55 -0.97 13.77
N PRO A 27 8.03 -2.04 14.40
CA PRO A 27 6.63 -2.41 14.26
C PRO A 27 5.73 -1.25 14.68
N VAL A 28 4.67 -1.00 13.91
CA VAL A 28 3.66 -0.02 14.32
C VAL A 28 2.77 -0.57 15.44
N PRO A 29 2.16 0.31 16.26
CA PRO A 29 1.25 -0.12 17.31
C PRO A 29 0.06 -0.95 16.78
N PRO A 30 -0.54 -1.85 17.58
CA PRO A 30 -1.58 -2.78 17.13
C PRO A 30 -2.79 -2.12 16.45
N GLU A 31 -3.16 -0.91 16.88
CA GLU A 31 -4.24 -0.15 16.24
C GLU A 31 -3.88 0.31 14.83
N VAL A 32 -2.67 0.86 14.65
CA VAL A 32 -2.15 1.23 13.34
C VAL A 32 -1.95 -0.01 12.48
N ALA A 33 -1.44 -1.11 13.05
CA ALA A 33 -1.26 -2.39 12.34
C ALA A 33 -2.57 -2.94 11.77
N ARG A 34 -3.68 -2.88 12.55
CA ARG A 34 -5.02 -3.30 12.08
C ARG A 34 -5.52 -2.42 10.94
N ASN A 35 -5.32 -1.11 11.01
CA ASN A 35 -5.68 -0.21 9.92
C ASN A 35 -4.87 -0.51 8.64
N LEU A 36 -3.57 -0.72 8.78
CA LEU A 36 -2.69 -1.11 7.68
C LEU A 36 -3.06 -2.47 7.08
N ALA A 37 -3.53 -3.42 7.89
CA ALA A 37 -4.03 -4.70 7.40
C ALA A 37 -5.28 -4.53 6.52
N SER A 38 -6.23 -3.67 6.92
CA SER A 38 -7.39 -3.34 6.09
C SER A 38 -6.98 -2.67 4.77
N ILE A 39 -6.02 -1.75 4.81
CA ILE A 39 -5.47 -1.14 3.60
C ILE A 39 -4.87 -2.20 2.68
N ARG A 40 -4.01 -3.07 3.21
CA ARG A 40 -3.37 -4.15 2.44
C ARG A 40 -4.42 -5.02 1.75
N ASN A 41 -5.45 -5.45 2.46
CA ASN A 41 -6.50 -6.30 1.90
C ASN A 41 -7.23 -5.63 0.72
N GLU A 42 -7.54 -4.34 0.81
CA GLU A 42 -8.15 -3.61 -0.30
C GLU A 42 -7.19 -3.41 -1.47
N VAL A 43 -5.92 -3.12 -1.19
CA VAL A 43 -4.88 -2.99 -2.22
C VAL A 43 -4.67 -4.32 -2.96
N GLU A 44 -4.71 -5.46 -2.27
CA GLU A 44 -4.65 -6.79 -2.89
C GLU A 44 -5.87 -7.07 -3.78
N LYS A 45 -7.08 -6.69 -3.36
CA LYS A 45 -8.27 -6.77 -4.21
C LYS A 45 -8.14 -5.91 -5.47
N GLY A 46 -7.58 -4.71 -5.33
CA GLY A 46 -7.28 -3.82 -6.45
C GLY A 46 -6.23 -4.40 -7.41
N ARG A 47 -5.20 -5.06 -6.87
CA ARG A 47 -4.18 -5.79 -7.63
C ARG A 47 -4.80 -6.86 -8.52
N THR A 48 -5.61 -7.74 -7.94
CA THR A 48 -6.27 -8.82 -8.67
C THR A 48 -7.15 -8.28 -9.78
N ALA A 49 -7.96 -7.26 -9.50
CA ALA A 49 -8.82 -6.66 -10.52
C ALA A 49 -8.05 -5.93 -11.62
N THR A 50 -6.88 -5.36 -11.32
CA THR A 50 -5.98 -4.75 -12.32
C THR A 50 -5.52 -5.80 -13.31
N ILE A 51 -5.02 -6.94 -12.81
CA ILE A 51 -4.55 -8.08 -13.62
C ILE A 51 -5.70 -8.68 -14.45
N GLU A 52 -6.87 -8.84 -13.84
CA GLU A 52 -8.04 -9.34 -14.57
C GLU A 52 -8.44 -8.39 -15.71
N THR A 53 -8.47 -7.09 -15.46
CA THR A 53 -8.87 -6.08 -16.46
C THR A 53 -7.91 -6.05 -17.64
N THR A 54 -6.59 -6.04 -17.38
CA THR A 54 -5.58 -6.07 -18.44
C THR A 54 -5.56 -7.41 -19.18
N ALA A 55 -5.85 -8.53 -18.51
CA ALA A 55 -6.04 -9.81 -19.17
C ALA A 55 -7.24 -9.79 -20.14
N ARG A 56 -8.39 -9.23 -19.72
CA ARG A 56 -9.55 -9.04 -20.61
C ARG A 56 -9.24 -8.10 -21.76
N LEU A 57 -8.46 -7.06 -21.52
CA LEU A 57 -8.02 -6.15 -22.56
C LEU A 57 -7.11 -6.83 -23.59
N ARG A 58 -6.16 -7.66 -23.16
CA ARG A 58 -5.33 -8.49 -24.05
C ARG A 58 -6.21 -9.44 -24.87
N SER A 59 -7.17 -10.10 -24.23
CA SER A 59 -8.13 -10.97 -24.93
C SER A 59 -8.93 -10.21 -25.99
N LEU A 60 -9.38 -8.98 -25.70
CA LEU A 60 -10.07 -8.14 -26.68
C LEU A 60 -9.17 -7.74 -27.85
N ARG A 61 -7.91 -7.35 -27.58
CA ARG A 61 -6.92 -7.01 -28.62
C ARG A 61 -6.67 -8.19 -29.56
N ASP A 62 -6.56 -9.39 -29.01
CA ASP A 62 -6.15 -10.61 -29.73
C ASP A 62 -7.35 -11.41 -30.26
N ALA A 63 -8.57 -10.90 -30.09
CA ALA A 63 -9.81 -11.59 -30.43
C ALA A 63 -10.04 -11.72 -31.94
N LYS A 64 -10.68 -12.82 -32.34
CA LYS A 64 -11.15 -13.00 -33.71
C LYS A 64 -12.35 -12.08 -33.98
N PRO A 65 -12.59 -11.68 -35.25
CA PRO A 65 -13.71 -10.79 -35.60
C PRO A 65 -15.07 -11.20 -35.02
N ASN A 66 -15.37 -12.51 -34.99
CA ASN A 66 -16.65 -13.03 -34.50
C ASN A 66 -16.78 -12.98 -32.97
N ASP A 67 -15.67 -12.85 -32.24
CA ASP A 67 -15.63 -12.86 -30.77
C ASP A 67 -15.57 -11.45 -30.17
N LEU A 68 -15.35 -10.42 -30.99
CA LEU A 68 -15.10 -9.05 -30.54
C LEU A 68 -16.16 -8.52 -29.58
N LYS A 69 -17.45 -8.74 -29.87
CA LYS A 69 -18.55 -8.29 -29.00
C LYS A 69 -18.51 -8.93 -27.62
N VAL A 70 -18.23 -10.23 -27.56
CA VAL A 70 -18.15 -10.98 -26.30
C VAL A 70 -16.94 -10.52 -25.50
N MET A 71 -15.79 -10.38 -26.15
CA MET A 71 -14.55 -9.93 -25.49
C MET A 71 -14.63 -8.48 -25.02
N TYR A 72 -15.28 -7.61 -25.79
CA TYR A 72 -15.54 -6.23 -25.38
C TYR A 72 -16.45 -6.17 -24.16
N SER A 73 -17.53 -6.96 -24.12
CA SER A 73 -18.41 -7.02 -22.95
C SER A 73 -17.69 -7.50 -21.70
N ALA A 74 -16.80 -8.50 -21.84
CA ALA A 74 -15.98 -8.97 -20.72
C ALA A 74 -14.99 -7.89 -20.24
N TYR A 75 -14.42 -7.12 -21.17
CA TYR A 75 -13.56 -5.98 -20.85
C TYR A 75 -14.33 -4.86 -20.13
N ASP A 76 -15.48 -4.42 -20.66
CA ASP A 76 -16.36 -3.42 -20.02
C ASP A 76 -16.71 -3.80 -18.57
N ALA A 77 -17.15 -5.05 -18.37
CA ALA A 77 -17.45 -5.55 -17.02
C ALA A 77 -16.24 -5.49 -16.09
N SER A 78 -15.04 -5.82 -16.59
CA SER A 78 -13.81 -5.77 -15.79
C SER A 78 -13.40 -4.34 -15.44
N VAL A 79 -13.54 -3.37 -16.37
CA VAL A 79 -13.28 -1.94 -16.10
C VAL A 79 -14.21 -1.42 -15.00
N LYS A 80 -15.51 -1.74 -15.05
CA LYS A 80 -16.48 -1.37 -14.00
C LYS A 80 -16.16 -1.99 -12.65
N SER A 81 -15.76 -3.27 -12.65
CA SER A 81 -15.33 -3.98 -11.43
C SER A 81 -14.09 -3.33 -10.80
N LEU A 82 -13.08 -3.03 -11.63
CA LEU A 82 -11.85 -2.36 -11.18
C LEU A 82 -12.14 -0.97 -10.62
N GLU A 83 -13.00 -0.20 -11.27
CA GLU A 83 -13.44 1.11 -10.78
C GLU A 83 -14.11 1.01 -9.40
N SER A 84 -15.04 0.07 -9.22
CA SER A 84 -15.72 -0.15 -7.94
C SER A 84 -14.73 -0.49 -6.82
N LYS A 85 -13.74 -1.34 -7.10
CA LYS A 85 -12.70 -1.71 -6.12
C LYS A 85 -11.76 -0.54 -5.81
N ALA A 86 -11.44 0.30 -6.80
CA ALA A 86 -10.62 1.48 -6.61
C ALA A 86 -11.28 2.51 -5.67
N LEU A 87 -12.62 2.63 -5.71
CA LEU A 87 -13.37 3.45 -4.76
C LEU A 87 -13.24 2.90 -3.32
N GLY A 88 -13.30 1.58 -3.15
CA GLY A 88 -13.10 0.91 -1.85
C GLY A 88 -11.71 1.18 -1.24
N VAL A 89 -10.65 1.08 -2.05
CA VAL A 89 -9.28 1.44 -1.63
C VAL A 89 -9.20 2.91 -1.22
N GLY A 90 -9.84 3.81 -1.97
CA GLY A 90 -9.90 5.23 -1.66
C GLY A 90 -10.48 5.53 -0.27
N LEU A 91 -11.67 4.99 0.01
CA LEU A 91 -12.39 5.18 1.27
C LEU A 91 -11.65 4.58 2.48
N VAL A 92 -11.11 3.37 2.33
CA VAL A 92 -10.36 2.72 3.42
C VAL A 92 -9.08 3.47 3.74
N MET A 93 -8.41 4.03 2.73
CA MET A 93 -7.22 4.85 2.92
C MET A 93 -7.50 6.15 3.68
N ASP A 94 -8.57 6.87 3.31
CA ASP A 94 -8.92 8.15 3.94
C ASP A 94 -9.38 7.93 5.40
N PHE A 95 -10.23 6.93 5.64
CA PHE A 95 -10.70 6.61 7.00
C PHE A 95 -9.60 6.01 7.90
N SER A 96 -8.59 5.37 7.31
CA SER A 96 -7.42 4.89 8.06
C SER A 96 -6.45 6.02 8.40
N GLN A 97 -6.40 7.07 7.57
CA GLN A 97 -5.61 8.26 7.82
C GLN A 97 -6.05 8.98 9.09
N ASP A 98 -7.33 9.26 9.23
CA ASP A 98 -7.87 9.98 10.39
C ASP A 98 -7.61 9.22 11.70
N ARG A 99 -7.81 7.89 11.69
CA ARG A 99 -7.61 7.05 12.89
C ARG A 99 -6.15 6.97 13.30
N SER A 100 -5.23 6.81 12.35
CA SER A 100 -3.80 6.76 12.66
C SER A 100 -3.27 8.10 13.18
N ASP A 101 -3.69 9.22 12.57
CA ASP A 101 -3.26 10.55 13.02
C ASP A 101 -3.81 10.86 14.44
N GLN A 102 -5.07 10.49 14.73
CA GLN A 102 -5.64 10.54 16.09
C GLN A 102 -4.86 9.69 17.09
N TYR A 103 -4.50 8.46 16.71
CA TYR A 103 -3.72 7.56 17.55
C TYR A 103 -2.35 8.15 17.90
N PHE A 104 -1.60 8.63 16.91
CA PHE A 104 -0.29 9.25 17.14
C PHE A 104 -0.36 10.51 17.99
N GLY A 105 -1.46 11.29 17.89
CA GLY A 105 -1.71 12.44 18.75
C GLY A 105 -2.03 12.04 20.20
N LYS A 106 -2.78 10.96 20.42
CA LYS A 106 -3.00 10.42 21.76
C LYS A 106 -1.70 9.87 22.37
N TRP A 107 -0.94 9.09 21.60
CA TRP A 107 0.32 8.50 22.07
C TRP A 107 1.32 9.58 22.50
N GLU A 108 1.37 10.72 21.80
CA GLU A 108 2.20 11.87 22.20
C GLU A 108 1.80 12.42 23.57
N LYS A 109 0.50 12.58 23.83
CA LYS A 109 -0.02 13.04 25.12
C LYS A 109 0.30 12.05 26.23
N ASP A 110 0.19 10.77 25.96
CA ASP A 110 0.50 9.71 26.93
C ASP A 110 2.01 9.71 27.27
N ILE A 111 2.89 9.96 26.29
CA ILE A 111 4.34 10.12 26.52
C ILE A 111 4.64 11.33 27.40
N ALA A 112 3.96 12.46 27.16
CA ALA A 112 4.15 13.68 27.94
C ALA A 112 3.79 13.53 29.43
N GLN A 113 3.00 12.52 29.80
CA GLN A 113 2.62 12.21 31.18
C GLN A 113 3.62 11.31 31.91
N LEU A 114 4.64 10.77 31.21
CA LEU A 114 5.67 9.94 31.83
C LEU A 114 6.57 10.79 32.73
N ALA A 115 6.80 10.34 33.97
CA ALA A 115 7.59 11.07 34.96
C ALA A 115 9.11 10.97 34.72
N GLU A 116 9.60 9.77 34.38
CA GLU A 116 11.02 9.48 34.19
C GLU A 116 11.53 9.93 32.82
N ASP A 117 12.59 10.75 32.81
CA ASP A 117 13.13 11.36 31.58
C ASP A 117 13.64 10.32 30.57
N ASP A 118 14.34 9.29 31.04
CA ASP A 118 14.84 8.20 30.15
C ASP A 118 13.68 7.43 29.51
N THR A 119 12.66 7.09 30.31
CA THR A 119 11.48 6.36 29.81
C THR A 119 10.70 7.22 28.81
N ARG A 120 10.58 8.53 29.08
CA ARG A 120 9.97 9.49 28.17
C ARG A 120 10.73 9.58 26.85
N SER A 121 12.07 9.67 26.89
CA SER A 121 12.92 9.73 25.70
C SER A 121 12.75 8.48 24.83
N ARG A 122 12.90 7.29 25.42
CA ARG A 122 12.76 6.02 24.70
C ARG A 122 11.37 5.83 24.09
N ALA A 123 10.32 6.30 24.78
CA ALA A 123 8.96 6.24 24.26
C ALA A 123 8.75 7.23 23.09
N ALA A 124 9.36 8.42 23.15
CA ALA A 124 9.36 9.39 22.07
C ALA A 124 10.07 8.87 20.81
N ASP A 125 11.22 8.23 20.95
CA ASP A 125 11.98 7.64 19.84
C ASP A 125 11.15 6.57 19.11
N ARG A 126 10.56 5.64 19.87
CA ARG A 126 9.69 4.59 19.29
C ARG A 126 8.48 5.16 18.57
N ARG A 127 7.86 6.23 19.10
CA ARG A 127 6.76 6.91 18.41
C ARG A 127 7.23 7.53 17.11
N ALA A 128 8.38 8.21 17.12
CA ALA A 128 8.95 8.86 15.95
C ALA A 128 9.26 7.86 14.82
N GLU A 129 9.84 6.70 15.17
CA GLU A 129 10.10 5.59 14.24
C GLU A 129 8.80 5.04 13.62
N ALA A 130 7.80 4.73 14.45
CA ALA A 130 6.51 4.23 13.96
C ALA A 130 5.79 5.26 13.07
N GLN A 131 5.88 6.56 13.41
CA GLN A 131 5.31 7.63 12.61
C GLN A 131 6.05 7.82 11.28
N ALA A 132 7.38 7.64 11.25
CA ALA A 132 8.17 7.68 10.02
C ALA A 132 7.77 6.55 9.06
N SER A 133 7.65 5.33 9.57
CA SER A 133 7.12 4.17 8.83
C SER A 133 5.73 4.44 8.26
N TYR A 134 4.83 5.02 9.06
CA TYR A 134 3.49 5.37 8.62
C TYR A 134 3.48 6.46 7.53
N ARG A 135 4.36 7.47 7.63
CA ARG A 135 4.52 8.52 6.60
C ARG A 135 5.03 7.96 5.27
N ASP A 136 5.97 7.02 5.28
CA ASP A 136 6.45 6.35 4.05
C ASP A 136 5.29 5.62 3.35
N ILE A 137 4.48 4.88 4.10
CA ILE A 137 3.28 4.20 3.57
C ILE A 137 2.30 5.22 2.96
N LYS A 138 2.04 6.35 3.66
CA LYS A 138 1.19 7.44 3.14
C LYS A 138 1.71 7.98 1.81
N SER A 139 3.02 8.21 1.70
CA SER A 139 3.63 8.69 0.45
C SER A 139 3.42 7.72 -0.69
N ARG A 140 3.67 6.42 -0.47
CA ARG A 140 3.48 5.36 -1.48
C ARG A 140 2.04 5.28 -1.96
N VAL A 141 1.06 5.50 -1.07
CA VAL A 141 -0.35 5.54 -1.46
C VAL A 141 -0.66 6.74 -2.35
N ALA A 142 -0.10 7.91 -2.03
CA ALA A 142 -0.28 9.10 -2.87
C ALA A 142 0.27 8.88 -4.28
N ASP A 143 1.48 8.31 -4.39
CA ASP A 143 2.11 7.98 -5.67
C ASP A 143 1.28 6.96 -6.47
N LEU A 144 0.86 5.87 -5.80
CA LEU A 144 -0.02 4.86 -6.41
C LEU A 144 -1.33 5.49 -6.92
N ARG A 145 -1.95 6.40 -6.16
CA ARG A 145 -3.19 7.07 -6.57
C ARG A 145 -3.01 7.88 -7.86
N VAL A 146 -1.90 8.58 -8.01
CA VAL A 146 -1.61 9.37 -9.23
C VAL A 146 -1.47 8.44 -10.44
N ASN A 147 -0.63 7.41 -10.33
CA ASN A 147 -0.38 6.47 -11.43
C ASN A 147 -1.62 5.66 -11.79
N PHE A 148 -2.38 5.22 -10.78
CA PHE A 148 -3.60 4.45 -10.97
C PHE A 148 -4.72 5.28 -11.63
N ARG A 149 -4.86 6.57 -11.30
CA ARG A 149 -5.82 7.46 -11.99
C ARG A 149 -5.54 7.59 -13.48
N ALA A 150 -4.27 7.82 -13.85
CA ALA A 150 -3.87 7.90 -15.25
C ALA A 150 -4.11 6.58 -16.01
N PHE A 151 -3.81 5.45 -15.35
CA PHE A 151 -4.09 4.12 -15.87
C PHE A 151 -5.61 3.91 -16.10
N MET A 152 -6.46 4.20 -15.12
CA MET A 152 -7.91 4.09 -15.23
C MET A 152 -8.51 4.99 -16.30
N ALA A 153 -8.02 6.22 -16.44
CA ALA A 153 -8.46 7.12 -17.51
C ALA A 153 -8.21 6.51 -18.89
N THR A 154 -7.01 5.95 -19.09
CA THR A 154 -6.64 5.30 -20.36
C THR A 154 -7.52 4.09 -20.65
N LEU A 155 -7.80 3.23 -19.66
CA LEU A 155 -8.73 2.11 -19.81
C LEU A 155 -10.13 2.56 -20.22
N LYS A 156 -10.64 3.64 -19.62
CA LYS A 156 -11.96 4.20 -19.95
C LYS A 156 -12.01 4.78 -21.36
N ASP A 157 -10.93 5.39 -21.83
CA ASP A 157 -10.86 5.92 -23.20
C ASP A 157 -10.86 4.77 -24.22
N ILE A 158 -10.11 3.69 -23.97
CA ILE A 158 -10.18 2.47 -24.80
C ILE A 158 -11.59 1.89 -24.79
N HIS A 159 -12.24 1.81 -23.63
CA HIS A 159 -13.62 1.35 -23.51
C HIS A 159 -14.56 2.17 -24.40
N LYS A 160 -14.48 3.51 -24.36
CA LYS A 160 -15.29 4.38 -25.22
C LYS A 160 -14.98 4.18 -26.70
N MET A 161 -13.70 4.13 -27.07
CA MET A 161 -13.27 3.98 -28.47
C MET A 161 -13.76 2.66 -29.08
N VAL A 162 -13.50 1.53 -28.42
CA VAL A 162 -13.90 0.20 -28.92
C VAL A 162 -15.40 -0.05 -28.75
N GLY A 163 -16.03 0.60 -27.77
CA GLY A 163 -17.49 0.56 -27.62
C GLY A 163 -18.23 1.28 -28.73
N ALA A 164 -17.67 2.38 -29.24
CA ALA A 164 -18.22 3.09 -30.38
C ALA A 164 -18.05 2.30 -31.70
N ASP A 165 -16.96 1.55 -31.83
CA ASP A 165 -16.68 0.70 -33.00
C ASP A 165 -16.11 -0.66 -32.58
N THR A 166 -16.99 -1.62 -32.32
CA THR A 166 -16.61 -3.00 -31.97
C THR A 166 -16.38 -3.86 -33.22
N THR A 167 -15.71 -3.31 -34.23
CA THR A 167 -15.24 -4.02 -35.43
C THR A 167 -13.73 -4.26 -35.35
N PRO A 168 -13.14 -5.10 -36.22
CA PRO A 168 -11.69 -5.25 -36.28
C PRO A 168 -10.95 -3.93 -36.55
N ALA A 169 -11.56 -3.01 -37.29
CA ALA A 169 -10.97 -1.70 -37.56
C ALA A 169 -10.92 -0.82 -36.31
N GLY A 170 -12.01 -0.78 -35.53
CA GLY A 170 -12.07 -0.03 -34.28
C GLY A 170 -11.08 -0.55 -33.22
N VAL A 171 -10.98 -1.87 -33.06
CA VAL A 171 -9.96 -2.49 -32.17
C VAL A 171 -8.55 -2.16 -32.64
N LYS A 172 -8.28 -2.26 -33.95
CA LYS A 172 -6.96 -1.91 -34.52
C LYS A 172 -6.63 -0.43 -34.32
N ALA A 173 -7.60 0.47 -34.42
CA ALA A 173 -7.41 1.90 -34.18
C ALA A 173 -7.07 2.20 -32.71
N ALA A 174 -7.60 1.43 -31.76
CA ALA A 174 -7.27 1.55 -30.34
C ALA A 174 -5.94 0.90 -29.95
N GLN A 175 -5.32 0.11 -30.82
CA GLN A 175 -4.19 -0.75 -30.49
C GLN A 175 -2.97 -0.02 -29.91
N PRO A 176 -2.54 1.15 -30.41
CA PRO A 176 -1.44 1.90 -29.79
C PRO A 176 -1.73 2.28 -28.33
N THR A 177 -2.98 2.67 -28.04
CA THR A 177 -3.42 3.01 -26.68
C THR A 177 -3.51 1.78 -25.79
N ILE A 178 -3.97 0.65 -26.35
CA ILE A 178 -3.99 -0.65 -25.65
C ILE A 178 -2.57 -1.06 -25.25
N ASP A 179 -1.63 -1.04 -26.18
CA ASP A 179 -0.26 -1.48 -25.89
C ASP A 179 0.41 -0.55 -24.86
N ALA A 180 0.18 0.76 -24.95
CA ALA A 180 0.67 1.72 -23.97
C ALA A 180 0.11 1.49 -22.55
N VAL A 181 -1.19 1.17 -22.42
CA VAL A 181 -1.78 0.92 -21.09
C VAL A 181 -1.33 -0.42 -20.50
N LEU A 182 -1.10 -1.44 -21.34
CA LEU A 182 -0.57 -2.75 -20.92
C LEU A 182 0.90 -2.66 -20.48
N GLU A 183 1.68 -1.73 -21.02
CA GLU A 183 3.01 -1.42 -20.50
C GLU A 183 2.93 -0.66 -19.17
N ARG A 184 2.01 0.30 -19.05
CA ARG A 184 1.78 1.06 -17.80
C ARG A 184 1.29 0.18 -16.65
N GLU A 185 0.58 -0.91 -16.94
CA GLU A 185 0.19 -1.91 -15.95
C GLU A 185 1.36 -2.35 -15.07
N LYS A 186 2.55 -2.57 -15.67
CA LYS A 186 3.74 -3.02 -14.94
C LYS A 186 4.16 -2.03 -13.85
N LEU A 187 4.02 -0.73 -14.12
CA LEU A 187 4.31 0.33 -13.15
C LEU A 187 3.28 0.34 -12.02
N VAL A 188 2.00 0.23 -12.36
CA VAL A 188 0.92 0.17 -11.36
C VAL A 188 1.09 -1.04 -10.44
N LEU A 189 1.37 -2.22 -11.00
CA LEU A 189 1.61 -3.43 -10.21
C LEU A 189 2.87 -3.32 -9.34
N LYS A 190 3.93 -2.71 -9.85
CA LYS A 190 5.15 -2.43 -9.07
C LYS A 190 4.85 -1.52 -7.87
N ASP A 191 4.06 -0.46 -8.05
CA ASP A 191 3.69 0.47 -6.98
C ASP A 191 2.80 -0.22 -5.92
N ILE A 192 1.86 -1.06 -6.36
CA ILE A 192 1.04 -1.91 -5.49
C ILE A 192 1.92 -2.85 -4.66
N ASP A 193 2.84 -3.56 -5.31
CA ASP A 193 3.71 -4.54 -4.64
C ASP A 193 4.65 -3.83 -3.64
N ALA A 194 5.15 -2.64 -3.98
CA ALA A 194 5.95 -1.82 -3.09
C ALA A 194 5.18 -1.34 -1.86
N LEU A 195 3.89 -0.97 -2.02
CA LEU A 195 3.01 -0.59 -0.92
C LEU A 195 2.72 -1.78 0.01
N ILE A 196 2.37 -2.94 -0.54
CA ILE A 196 2.14 -4.16 0.24
C ILE A 196 3.40 -4.53 1.03
N ALA A 197 4.57 -4.47 0.39
CA ALA A 197 5.85 -4.74 1.05
C ALA A 197 6.15 -3.74 2.18
N ALA A 198 5.85 -2.45 2.00
CA ALA A 198 6.02 -1.43 3.03
C ALA A 198 5.09 -1.69 4.24
N ILE A 199 3.84 -2.10 3.99
CA ILE A 199 2.91 -2.47 5.05
C ILE A 199 3.40 -3.71 5.81
N ASN A 200 3.81 -4.77 5.10
CA ASN A 200 4.28 -6.02 5.73
C ASN A 200 5.52 -5.79 6.62
N LYS A 201 6.40 -4.87 6.25
CA LYS A 201 7.61 -4.54 7.01
C LYS A 201 7.36 -3.92 8.39
N VAL A 202 6.17 -3.37 8.60
CA VAL A 202 5.83 -2.62 9.83
C VAL A 202 4.74 -3.31 10.64
N GLN A 203 4.18 -4.40 10.11
CA GLN A 203 3.28 -5.25 10.87
C GLN A 203 4.07 -6.06 11.91
N PRO A 204 3.51 -6.26 13.12
CA PRO A 204 4.11 -7.08 14.16
C PRO A 204 4.10 -8.57 13.83
#